data_AF-A0A932GV94-F1
#
_entry.id   AF-A0A932GV94-F1
#
_cell.length_a   1.000
_cell.length_b   1.000
_cell.length_c   1.000
_cell.angle_alpha   90.00
_cell.angle_beta   90.00
_cell.angle_gamma   90.00
#
_symmetry.space_group_name_H-M   'P 1'
#
loop_
_entity.id
_entity.type
_entity.pdbx_description
1 polymer ?
#
loop_
_entity_poly.entity_id
_entity_poly.type
_entity_poly.pdbx_seq_one_letter_code
_entity_poly.pdbx_strand_id
1 'polypeptide(L)'
;MPSNRSITRIITQNRVWQSIFRQGYPDTDENQSKAITNSWFLHIHPVRVKTHTLKISYTWGLGVISFYLLVVLLVTGIWLMFYYAPSVERAYTDIQNLETSVTFGMLMRNMHRWAA
;
A
#
# COMPACT_ATOMS: atom_id res chain seq x y z
N MET A 1 21.99 -23.67 28.05
CA MET A 1 21.19 -22.60 27.39
C MET A 1 20.89 -23.06 25.96
N PRO A 2 19.62 -23.16 25.52
CA PRO A 2 19.32 -23.59 24.15
C PRO A 2 19.87 -22.58 23.15
N SER A 3 20.65 -23.07 22.19
CA SER A 3 21.24 -22.28 21.10
C SER A 3 20.16 -21.69 20.19
N ASN A 4 20.35 -20.47 19.69
CA ASN A 4 19.42 -19.75 18.81
C ASN A 4 19.01 -20.57 17.56
N ARG A 5 19.86 -21.51 17.10
CA ARG A 5 19.57 -22.42 15.97
C ARG A 5 18.57 -23.55 16.29
N SER A 6 18.37 -23.86 17.58
CA SER A 6 17.42 -24.90 18.00
C SER A 6 15.98 -24.39 17.98
N ILE A 7 15.78 -23.13 18.39
CA ILE A 7 14.47 -22.48 18.47
C ILE A 7 13.90 -22.24 17.06
N THR A 8 14.74 -21.80 16.12
CA THR A 8 14.32 -21.60 14.72
C THR A 8 13.86 -22.89 14.05
N ARG A 9 14.52 -24.02 14.30
CA ARG A 9 14.12 -25.34 13.77
C ARG A 9 12.77 -25.80 14.31
N ILE A 10 12.49 -25.58 15.60
CA ILE A 10 11.22 -25.98 16.23
C ILE A 10 10.04 -25.21 15.63
N ILE A 11 10.21 -23.91 15.34
CA ILE A 11 9.16 -23.09 14.73
C ILE A 11 8.98 -23.44 13.24
N THR A 12 10.08 -23.63 12.51
CA THR A 12 10.03 -23.88 11.06
C THR A 12 9.61 -25.31 10.67
N GLN A 13 9.70 -26.29 11.59
CA GLN A 13 9.28 -27.67 11.34
C GLN A 13 7.79 -27.95 11.64
N ASN A 14 7.01 -26.94 12.06
CA ASN A 14 5.58 -27.14 12.27
C ASN A 14 4.84 -27.32 10.93
N ARG A 15 3.88 -28.27 10.87
CA ARG A 15 3.01 -28.51 9.70
C ARG A 15 2.31 -27.24 9.22
N VAL A 16 1.91 -26.38 10.15
CA VAL A 16 1.30 -25.07 9.85
C VAL A 16 2.29 -24.15 9.13
N TRP A 17 3.55 -24.13 9.57
CA TRP A 17 4.59 -23.30 8.98
C TRP A 17 4.94 -23.77 7.56
N GLN A 18 5.09 -25.08 7.35
CA GLN A 18 5.35 -25.67 6.03
C GLN A 18 4.17 -25.51 5.04
N SER A 19 2.95 -25.34 5.56
CA SER A 19 1.77 -25.06 4.73
C SER A 19 1.75 -23.62 4.18
N ILE A 20 2.27 -22.66 4.94
CA ILE A 20 2.30 -21.24 4.55
C ILE A 20 3.56 -20.94 3.73
N PHE A 21 4.71 -21.44 4.19
CA PHE A 21 5.98 -21.34 3.48
C PHE A 21 6.32 -22.71 2.90
N ARG A 22 5.98 -22.91 1.63
CA ARG A 22 6.28 -24.15 0.88
C ARG A 22 7.78 -24.43 0.75
N GLN A 23 8.63 -23.43 0.96
CA GLN A 23 10.09 -23.54 0.92
C GLN A 23 10.66 -23.51 2.35
N GLY A 24 11.65 -24.36 2.66
CA GLY A 24 12.35 -24.36 3.95
C GLY A 24 13.09 -23.05 4.25
N TYR A 25 13.71 -22.95 5.45
CA TYR A 25 14.43 -21.74 5.86
C TYR A 25 15.48 -21.35 4.79
N PRO A 26 15.50 -20.08 4.35
CA PRO A 26 16.23 -19.69 3.16
C PRO A 26 17.73 -19.50 3.46
N ASP A 27 18.47 -20.61 3.49
CA ASP A 27 19.92 -20.66 3.77
C ASP A 27 20.80 -20.35 2.54
N THR A 28 20.26 -20.44 1.32
CA THR A 28 21.00 -20.25 0.06
C THR A 28 20.31 -19.22 -0.83
N ASP A 29 21.07 -18.47 -1.63
CA ASP A 29 20.58 -17.46 -2.59
C ASP A 29 19.46 -17.96 -3.51
N GLU A 30 19.55 -19.22 -3.96
CA GLU A 30 18.54 -19.85 -4.81
C GLU A 30 17.23 -20.09 -4.03
N ASN A 31 17.35 -20.57 -2.78
CA ASN A 31 16.19 -20.81 -1.91
C ASN A 31 15.52 -19.50 -1.49
N GLN A 32 16.28 -18.41 -1.29
CA GLN A 32 15.73 -17.07 -1.04
C GLN A 32 14.90 -16.58 -2.22
N SER A 33 15.42 -16.72 -3.45
CA SER A 33 14.72 -16.31 -4.66
C SER A 33 13.45 -17.13 -4.89
N LYS A 34 13.53 -18.46 -4.72
CA LYS A 34 12.37 -19.36 -4.79
C LYS A 34 11.31 -19.05 -3.72
N ALA A 35 11.72 -18.70 -2.51
CA ALA A 35 10.78 -18.33 -1.44
C ALA A 35 9.98 -17.07 -1.78
N ILE A 36 10.62 -16.07 -2.41
CA ILE A 36 9.98 -14.82 -2.83
C ILE A 36 9.06 -15.04 -4.03
N THR A 37 9.52 -15.76 -5.06
CA THR A 37 8.72 -16.01 -6.28
C THR A 37 7.55 -16.97 -6.07
N ASN A 38 7.70 -17.96 -5.18
CA ASN A 38 6.65 -18.97 -4.91
C ASN A 38 5.59 -18.49 -3.92
N SER A 39 5.78 -17.34 -3.29
CA SER A 39 4.81 -16.75 -2.36
C SER A 39 4.04 -15.64 -3.06
N TRP A 40 2.72 -15.76 -3.13
CA TRP A 40 1.84 -14.76 -3.75
C TRP A 40 2.14 -13.33 -3.30
N PHE A 41 2.32 -13.11 -1.99
CA PHE A 41 2.58 -11.79 -1.41
C PHE A 41 3.99 -11.26 -1.64
N LEU A 42 5.00 -12.14 -1.75
CA LEU A 42 6.36 -11.68 -2.00
C LEU A 42 6.66 -11.51 -3.49
N HIS A 43 5.83 -12.08 -4.37
CA HIS A 43 5.99 -11.94 -5.82
C HIS A 43 5.86 -10.49 -6.31
N ILE A 44 5.03 -9.67 -5.65
CA ILE A 44 4.88 -8.24 -6.01
C ILE A 44 6.11 -7.41 -5.67
N HIS A 45 6.98 -7.90 -4.78
CA HIS A 45 8.17 -7.18 -4.36
C HIS A 45 9.40 -7.68 -5.13
N PRO A 46 10.30 -6.78 -5.55
CA PRO A 46 11.51 -7.18 -6.25
C PRO A 46 12.42 -8.02 -5.35
N VAL A 47 12.88 -9.17 -5.85
CA VAL A 47 13.77 -10.11 -5.14
C VAL A 47 15.10 -9.46 -4.75
N ARG A 48 15.64 -8.59 -5.61
CA ARG A 48 16.87 -7.84 -5.37
C ARG A 48 16.75 -6.41 -5.91
N VAL A 49 17.29 -5.46 -5.16
CA VAL A 49 17.39 -4.05 -5.54
C VAL A 49 18.84 -3.60 -5.40
N LYS A 50 19.31 -2.73 -6.29
CA LYS A 50 20.66 -2.16 -6.19
C LYS A 50 20.69 -1.15 -5.04
N THR A 51 21.73 -1.21 -4.20
CA THR A 51 21.88 -0.34 -3.01
C THR A 51 21.91 1.15 -3.34
N HIS A 52 22.37 1.53 -4.54
CA HIS A 52 22.37 2.91 -4.99
C HIS A 52 20.96 3.48 -5.18
N THR A 53 20.00 2.65 -5.59
CA THR A 53 18.61 3.06 -5.82
C THR A 53 17.84 3.29 -4.51
N LEU A 54 18.34 2.74 -3.39
CA LEU A 54 17.77 2.96 -2.05
C LEU A 54 18.12 4.31 -1.44
N LYS A 55 19.03 5.07 -2.07
CA LYS A 55 19.36 6.42 -1.61
C LYS A 55 18.14 7.32 -1.81
N ILE A 56 17.67 7.96 -0.73
CA ILE A 56 16.56 8.93 -0.77
C ILE A 56 16.83 10.01 -1.84
N SER A 57 18.08 10.43 -2.01
CA SER A 57 18.46 11.44 -3.00
C SER A 57 18.27 11.01 -4.46
N TYR A 58 18.16 9.71 -4.75
CA TYR A 58 18.03 9.22 -6.13
C TYR A 58 16.60 9.36 -6.65
N THR A 59 15.61 8.92 -5.87
CA THR A 59 14.19 8.97 -6.27
C THR A 59 13.42 10.11 -5.61
N TRP A 60 14.02 10.80 -4.63
CA TRP A 60 13.37 11.82 -3.79
C TRP A 60 12.06 11.34 -3.11
N GLY A 61 11.85 10.02 -3.05
CA GLY A 61 10.58 9.45 -2.59
C GLY A 61 9.39 9.78 -3.51
N LEU A 62 9.61 10.24 -4.74
CA LEU A 62 8.55 10.69 -5.67
C LEU A 62 7.48 9.61 -5.90
N GLY A 63 7.87 8.33 -5.96
CA GLY A 63 6.90 7.23 -6.08
C GLY A 63 6.03 7.03 -4.85
N VAL A 64 6.56 7.26 -3.65
CA VAL A 64 5.78 7.18 -2.40
C VAL A 64 4.87 8.40 -2.29
N ILE A 65 5.36 9.58 -2.69
CA ILE A 65 4.58 10.82 -2.70
C ILE A 65 3.41 10.70 -3.69
N SER A 66 3.63 10.20 -4.91
CA SER A 66 2.54 10.01 -5.88
C SER A 66 1.51 8.98 -5.41
N PHE A 67 1.96 7.87 -4.83
CA PHE A 67 1.05 6.88 -4.24
C PHE A 67 0.26 7.47 -3.06
N TYR A 68 0.89 8.29 -2.22
CA TYR A 68 0.22 8.99 -1.12
C TYR A 68 -0.85 9.96 -1.64
N LEU A 69 -0.52 10.77 -2.65
CA LEU A 69 -1.49 11.68 -3.28
C LEU A 69 -2.66 10.91 -3.92
N LEU A 70 -2.40 9.75 -4.53
CA LEU A 70 -3.46 8.87 -5.05
C LEU A 70 -4.40 8.40 -3.94
N VAL A 71 -3.89 8.02 -2.77
CA VAL A 71 -4.72 7.64 -1.61
C VAL A 71 -5.56 8.82 -1.13
N VAL A 72 -4.98 10.01 -1.00
CA VAL A 72 -5.72 11.23 -0.64
C VAL A 72 -6.81 11.52 -1.66
N LEU A 73 -6.51 11.41 -2.95
CA LEU A 73 -7.46 11.61 -4.04
C LEU A 73 -8.62 10.61 -3.97
N LEU A 74 -8.35 9.32 -3.74
CA LEU A 74 -9.40 8.29 -3.61
C LEU A 74 -10.29 8.54 -2.40
N VAL A 75 -9.72 8.81 -1.23
CA VAL A 75 -10.50 9.03 0.01
C VAL A 75 -11.37 10.26 -0.11
N THR A 76 -10.82 11.37 -0.58
CA THR A 76 -11.59 12.61 -0.79
C THR A 76 -12.62 12.44 -1.91
N GLY A 77 -12.29 11.74 -3.00
CA GLY A 77 -13.21 11.51 -4.11
C GLY A 77 -14.44 10.69 -3.71
N ILE A 78 -14.22 9.58 -3.00
CA ILE A 78 -15.30 8.75 -2.45
C ILE A 78 -16.17 9.57 -1.49
N TRP A 79 -15.56 10.42 -0.65
CA TRP A 79 -16.29 11.32 0.23
C TRP A 79 -17.21 12.26 -0.54
N LEU A 80 -16.71 12.91 -1.62
CA LEU A 80 -17.53 13.80 -2.45
C LEU A 80 -18.67 13.05 -3.15
N MET A 81 -18.46 11.80 -3.57
CA MET A 81 -19.50 11.00 -4.24
C MET A 81 -20.73 10.72 -3.37
N PHE A 82 -20.62 10.73 -2.04
CA PHE A 82 -21.80 10.60 -1.17
C PHE A 82 -22.73 11.82 -1.19
N TYR A 83 -22.21 13.00 -1.56
CA TYR A 83 -22.93 14.27 -1.50
C TYR A 83 -23.16 14.90 -2.89
N TYR A 84 -22.62 14.31 -3.95
CA TYR A 84 -22.73 14.79 -5.32
C TYR A 84 -23.57 13.83 -6.16
N ALA A 85 -24.66 14.32 -6.76
CA ALA A 85 -25.43 13.56 -7.75
C ALA A 85 -24.99 13.93 -9.19
N PRO A 86 -24.74 12.93 -10.07
CA PRO A 86 -24.41 13.18 -11.47
C PRO A 86 -25.68 13.49 -12.30
N SER A 87 -26.32 14.63 -12.02
CA SER A 87 -27.48 15.15 -12.77
C SER A 87 -27.27 16.63 -13.08
N VAL A 88 -27.62 17.04 -14.31
CA VAL A 88 -27.42 18.42 -14.78
C VAL A 88 -28.25 19.40 -13.94
N GLU A 89 -29.42 18.97 -13.50
CA GLU A 89 -30.38 19.77 -12.74
C GLU A 89 -29.92 19.99 -11.29
N ARG A 90 -29.17 19.04 -10.70
CA ARG A 90 -28.79 19.06 -9.28
C ARG A 90 -27.32 19.38 -9.02
N ALA A 91 -26.43 19.18 -10.00
CA ALA A 91 -24.98 19.31 -9.82
C ALA A 91 -24.55 20.67 -9.23
N TYR A 92 -25.18 21.76 -9.65
CA TYR A 92 -24.85 23.10 -9.13
C TYR A 92 -25.28 23.29 -7.67
N THR A 93 -26.50 22.88 -7.34
CA THR A 93 -27.04 22.95 -5.97
C THR A 93 -26.27 22.04 -5.02
N ASP A 94 -25.85 20.86 -5.47
CA ASP A 94 -25.05 19.92 -4.68
C ASP A 94 -23.67 20.51 -4.34
N ILE A 95 -23.03 21.25 -5.26
CA ILE A 95 -21.78 21.96 -4.98
C ILE A 95 -22.00 23.07 -3.93
N GLN A 96 -23.08 23.84 -4.03
CA GLN A 96 -23.39 24.88 -3.04
C GLN A 96 -23.65 24.27 -1.65
N ASN A 97 -24.38 23.15 -1.59
CA ASN A 97 -24.67 22.44 -0.35
C ASN A 97 -23.38 21.85 0.27
N LEU A 98 -22.47 21.34 -0.56
CA LEU A 98 -21.14 20.89 -0.13
C LEU A 98 -20.31 22.00 0.50
N GLU A 99 -20.39 23.23 0.00
CA GLU A 99 -19.60 24.36 0.52
C GLU A 99 -20.19 24.97 1.79
N THR A 100 -21.51 24.93 1.97
CA THR A 100 -22.23 25.68 3.02
C THR A 100 -22.80 24.82 4.14
N SER A 101 -23.28 23.61 3.80
CA SER A 101 -24.08 22.78 4.70
C SER A 101 -23.34 21.52 5.17
N VAL A 102 -22.35 21.05 4.41
CA VAL A 102 -21.57 19.84 4.73
C VAL A 102 -20.33 20.21 5.54
N THR A 103 -20.18 19.61 6.73
CA THR A 103 -19.00 19.79 7.57
C THR A 103 -17.74 19.34 6.82
N PHE A 104 -16.71 20.19 6.79
CA PHE A 104 -15.47 20.00 6.02
C PHE A 104 -15.65 19.87 4.49
N GLY A 105 -16.82 20.16 3.91
CA GLY A 105 -17.05 19.96 2.47
C GLY A 105 -16.12 20.81 1.59
N MET A 106 -15.88 22.08 1.94
CA MET A 106 -14.91 22.94 1.26
C MET A 106 -13.47 22.41 1.38
N LEU A 107 -13.09 21.90 2.56
CA LEU A 107 -11.76 21.33 2.80
C LEU A 107 -11.53 20.09 1.94
N MET A 108 -12.48 19.15 1.93
CA MET A 108 -12.38 17.90 1.18
C MET A 108 -12.33 18.16 -0.34
N ARG A 109 -13.14 19.10 -0.84
CA ARG A 109 -13.14 19.50 -2.25
C ARG A 109 -11.82 20.14 -2.68
N ASN A 110 -11.30 21.06 -1.87
CA ASN A 110 -10.01 21.67 -2.15
C ASN A 110 -8.89 20.63 -2.11
N MET A 111 -8.88 19.76 -1.10
CA MET A 111 -7.88 18.69 -0.96
C MET A 111 -7.92 17.71 -2.14
N HIS A 112 -9.10 17.33 -2.63
CA HIS A 112 -9.24 16.52 -3.84
C HIS A 112 -8.62 17.21 -5.06
N ARG A 113 -8.85 18.52 -5.23
CA ARG A 113 -8.28 19.32 -6.33
C ARG A 113 -6.76 19.49 -6.24
N TRP A 114 -6.22 19.66 -5.03
CA TRP A 114 -4.77 19.82 -4.83
C TRP A 114 -4.00 18.49 -4.92
N ALA A 115 -4.67 17.36 -4.72
CA ALA A 115 -4.08 16.03 -4.80
C ALA A 115 -4.05 15.45 -6.22
N ALA A 116 -4.93 15.95 -7.12
CA ALA A 116 -4.96 15.62 -8.54
C ALA A 116 -3.91 16.41 -9.33
#